data_AF-D2W5I2-F1
#
_entry.id   AF-D2W5I2-F1
#
_cell.length_a   1.000
_cell.length_b   1.000
_cell.length_c   1.000
_cell.angle_alpha   90.00
_cell.angle_beta   90.00
_cell.angle_gamma   90.00
#
_symmetry.space_group_name_H-M   'P 1'
#
loop_
_entity.id
_entity.type
_entity.pdbx_description
1 polymer ?
#
loop_
_entity_poly.entity_id
_entity_poly.type
_entity_poly.pdbx_seq_one_letter_code
_entity_poly.pdbx_strand_id
1 'polypeptide(L)'
;MPPKKRNINYDDDDADENDNAGNESLIVRERLNFANRSSNGSSSGGGSVGSSNSTNQWCAFNIGDKSENDIERVMIAYLEKYHLQDIRDILCPPLTLTNDDTIHYSVFIDVSHFMSANIEIGSILLSYPTELIPIFERALIKTQQRHIEKQEVMKEQFKLKTFVHVRLHTLPQCSEVTKTSVRSVRSCDANRLISVSGTVIKTGPIKMLEYKKIYICK
;
A
#
# COMPACT_ATOMS: atom_id res chain seq x y z
N MET A 1 -0.36 35.12 37.56
CA MET A 1 -1.41 34.34 38.25
C MET A 1 -1.82 33.18 37.36
N PRO A 2 -1.55 31.92 37.70
CA PRO A 2 -2.08 30.78 36.94
C PRO A 2 -3.47 30.37 37.49
N PRO A 3 -4.41 29.91 36.67
CA PRO A 3 -5.71 29.43 37.16
C PRO A 3 -5.61 28.00 37.73
N LYS A 4 -6.41 27.79 38.79
CA LYS A 4 -6.53 26.59 39.63
C LYS A 4 -6.92 25.33 38.85
N LYS A 5 -6.23 24.22 39.12
CA LYS A 5 -6.66 22.85 38.78
C LYS A 5 -7.90 22.49 39.60
N ARG A 6 -8.96 22.02 38.95
CA ARG A 6 -10.10 21.36 39.60
C ARG A 6 -9.90 19.85 39.44
N ASN A 7 -9.68 19.16 40.56
CA ASN A 7 -9.81 17.71 40.68
C ASN A 7 -11.30 17.37 40.59
N ILE A 8 -11.63 16.36 39.78
CA ILE A 8 -12.93 15.70 39.80
C ILE A 8 -12.61 14.23 40.00
N ASN A 9 -12.90 13.73 41.19
CA ASN A 9 -12.91 12.31 41.50
C ASN A 9 -14.15 11.71 40.82
N TYR A 10 -13.99 10.56 40.16
CA TYR A 10 -15.10 9.67 39.85
C TYR A 10 -14.89 8.45 40.72
N ASP A 11 -15.79 8.28 41.68
CA ASP A 11 -15.92 7.11 42.52
C ASP A 11 -16.53 5.95 41.72
N ASP A 12 -16.08 4.76 42.08
CA ASP A 12 -16.51 3.45 41.61
C ASP A 12 -18.00 3.19 41.89
N ASP A 13 -18.69 2.57 40.94
CA ASP A 13 -19.91 1.80 41.21
C ASP A 13 -19.93 0.56 40.28
N ASP A 14 -19.83 -0.60 40.93
CA ASP A 14 -20.01 -1.95 40.39
C ASP A 14 -21.46 -2.20 39.95
N ALA A 15 -21.64 -2.88 38.82
CA ALA A 15 -22.80 -3.77 38.59
C ALA A 15 -22.49 -4.77 37.47
N ASP A 16 -22.35 -6.03 37.88
CA ASP A 16 -22.38 -7.23 37.05
C ASP A 16 -23.68 -7.33 36.23
N GLU A 17 -23.60 -7.71 34.96
CA GLU A 17 -24.52 -8.71 34.41
C GLU A 17 -23.92 -9.43 33.19
N ASN A 18 -24.10 -10.74 33.23
CA ASN A 18 -23.39 -11.78 32.51
C ASN A 18 -24.38 -12.41 31.55
N ASP A 19 -24.13 -12.38 30.23
CA ASP A 19 -24.86 -13.21 29.28
C ASP A 19 -23.91 -13.89 28.30
N ASN A 20 -23.76 -15.19 28.57
CA ASN A 20 -23.07 -16.19 27.81
C ASN A 20 -23.94 -16.67 26.64
N ALA A 21 -23.46 -16.48 25.40
CA ALA A 21 -23.98 -17.22 24.26
C ALA A 21 -22.85 -17.56 23.27
N GLY A 22 -22.40 -18.81 23.34
CA GLY A 22 -22.46 -19.67 22.18
C GLY A 22 -21.44 -19.44 21.07
N ASN A 23 -20.28 -20.09 21.23
CA ASN A 23 -19.56 -20.83 20.19
C ASN A 23 -20.24 -20.95 18.80
N GLU A 24 -19.59 -20.44 17.75
CA GLU A 24 -19.33 -21.27 16.56
C GLU A 24 -18.17 -20.70 15.74
N SER A 25 -17.09 -21.49 15.73
CA SER A 25 -15.92 -21.36 14.88
C SER A 25 -16.28 -21.64 13.42
N LEU A 26 -16.15 -20.64 12.55
CA LEU A 26 -16.10 -20.87 11.11
C LEU A 26 -14.85 -20.21 10.52
N ILE A 27 -13.77 -20.99 10.60
CA ILE A 27 -12.56 -20.83 9.81
C ILE A 27 -12.94 -21.09 8.34
N VAL A 28 -13.23 -20.04 7.58
CA VAL A 28 -13.32 -20.16 6.11
C VAL A 28 -11.91 -20.04 5.54
N ARG A 29 -11.29 -21.21 5.33
CA ARG A 29 -10.12 -21.39 4.47
C ARG A 29 -10.51 -21.05 3.04
N GLU A 30 -10.04 -19.93 2.50
CA GLU A 30 -10.22 -19.64 1.08
C GLU A 30 -9.01 -20.12 0.27
N ARG A 31 -9.23 -21.19 -0.51
CA ARG A 31 -8.30 -21.73 -1.50
C ARG A 31 -8.24 -20.79 -2.70
N LEU A 32 -7.08 -20.19 -2.95
CA LEU A 32 -6.77 -19.57 -4.24
C LEU A 32 -6.52 -20.67 -5.29
N ASN A 33 -7.58 -21.05 -6.01
CA ASN A 33 -7.47 -21.80 -7.26
C ASN A 33 -7.20 -20.82 -8.40
N PHE A 34 -5.93 -20.66 -8.78
CA PHE A 34 -5.57 -20.04 -10.05
C PHE A 34 -5.85 -21.03 -11.18
N ALA A 35 -6.91 -20.75 -11.95
CA ALA A 35 -7.21 -21.47 -13.18
C ALA A 35 -6.16 -21.12 -14.25
N ASN A 36 -5.32 -22.11 -14.57
CA ASN A 36 -4.38 -22.11 -15.67
C ASN A 36 -5.15 -22.27 -16.99
N ARG A 37 -5.40 -21.17 -17.73
CA ARG A 37 -5.92 -21.24 -19.10
C ARG A 37 -4.75 -21.38 -20.08
N SER A 38 -4.41 -22.63 -20.37
CA SER A 38 -3.61 -22.99 -21.54
C SER A 38 -4.52 -23.02 -22.76
N SER A 39 -4.25 -22.17 -23.75
CA SER A 39 -4.92 -22.18 -25.05
C SER A 39 -4.00 -22.77 -26.12
N ASN A 40 -4.29 -24.00 -26.52
CA ASN A 40 -3.82 -24.58 -27.79
C ASN A 40 -4.83 -24.24 -28.88
N GLY A 41 -4.35 -23.77 -30.03
CA GLY A 41 -5.14 -23.55 -31.24
C GLY A 41 -4.22 -23.27 -32.44
N SER A 42 -4.04 -24.29 -33.27
CA SER A 42 -3.14 -24.34 -34.43
C SER A 42 -3.82 -23.87 -35.73
N SER A 43 -3.01 -23.39 -36.69
CA SER A 43 -3.23 -23.30 -38.16
C SER A 43 -4.33 -22.34 -38.67
N SER A 44 -4.26 -21.63 -39.80
CA SER A 44 -3.34 -21.53 -40.97
C SER A 44 -3.89 -20.41 -41.91
N GLY A 45 -3.03 -19.77 -42.72
CA GLY A 45 -3.42 -19.25 -44.06
C GLY A 45 -3.51 -17.73 -44.28
N GLY A 46 -2.51 -17.19 -45.00
CA GLY A 46 -2.57 -16.24 -46.12
C GLY A 46 -3.42 -14.96 -46.11
N GLY A 47 -2.79 -13.82 -46.46
CA GLY A 47 -3.47 -12.69 -47.11
C GLY A 47 -3.07 -11.30 -46.60
N SER A 48 -2.21 -10.61 -47.35
CA SER A 48 -1.79 -9.23 -47.14
C SER A 48 -2.94 -8.25 -47.37
N VAL A 49 -3.26 -7.39 -46.40
CA VAL A 49 -3.77 -6.03 -46.67
C VAL A 49 -3.31 -5.11 -45.54
N GLY A 50 -2.59 -4.05 -45.91
CA GLY A 50 -2.24 -2.97 -45.00
C GLY A 50 -3.51 -2.33 -44.44
N SER A 51 -3.64 -2.37 -43.13
CA SER A 51 -4.48 -1.46 -42.36
C SER A 51 -3.68 -1.07 -41.16
N SER A 52 -3.16 0.17 -41.19
CA SER A 52 -2.66 0.86 -40.01
C SER A 52 -3.84 1.09 -39.07
N ASN A 53 -4.27 0.01 -38.40
CA ASN A 53 -5.12 0.13 -37.25
C ASN A 53 -4.27 0.76 -36.17
N SER A 54 -4.49 2.06 -36.01
CA SER A 54 -4.30 2.81 -34.78
C SER A 54 -5.07 2.07 -33.68
N THR A 55 -4.50 0.97 -33.21
CA THR A 55 -4.77 0.49 -31.88
C THR A 55 -4.27 1.60 -30.99
N ASN A 56 -5.18 2.25 -30.30
CA ASN A 56 -4.88 3.08 -29.15
C ASN A 56 -4.10 2.20 -28.17
N GLN A 57 -2.79 2.14 -28.39
CA GLN A 57 -1.81 1.57 -27.49
C GLN A 57 -1.66 2.58 -26.38
N TRP A 58 -2.74 2.74 -25.61
CA TRP A 58 -2.66 3.24 -24.26
C TRP A 58 -1.62 2.36 -23.59
N CYS A 59 -0.47 2.96 -23.36
CA CYS A 59 0.82 2.32 -23.24
C CYS A 59 0.68 1.00 -22.48
N ALA A 60 0.92 -0.12 -23.17
CA ALA A 60 1.16 -1.38 -22.47
C ALA A 60 2.21 -1.06 -21.43
N PHE A 61 1.86 -1.26 -20.16
CA PHE A 61 2.71 -1.04 -19.01
C PHE A 61 3.88 -2.03 -19.10
N ASN A 62 4.84 -1.71 -19.96
CA ASN A 62 6.05 -2.48 -20.16
C ASN A 62 7.01 -2.02 -19.07
N ILE A 63 7.02 -2.79 -17.98
CA ILE A 63 7.96 -2.68 -16.88
C ILE A 63 9.36 -3.10 -17.38
N GLY A 64 9.93 -2.38 -18.36
CA GLY A 64 11.15 -2.82 -19.04
C GLY A 64 11.14 -4.32 -19.36
N ASP A 65 12.32 -4.95 -19.34
CA ASP A 65 12.45 -6.40 -19.48
C ASP A 65 12.25 -7.16 -18.14
N LYS A 66 11.82 -6.50 -17.06
CA LYS A 66 11.77 -7.09 -15.72
C LYS A 66 10.39 -7.62 -15.37
N SER A 67 10.34 -8.84 -14.85
CA SER A 67 9.09 -9.41 -14.36
C SER A 67 8.64 -8.70 -13.08
N GLU A 68 7.33 -8.64 -12.86
CA GLU A 68 6.72 -8.07 -11.65
C GLU A 68 7.27 -8.73 -10.37
N ASN A 69 7.53 -10.05 -10.43
CA ASN A 69 8.09 -10.81 -9.32
C ASN A 69 9.51 -10.36 -8.96
N ASP A 70 10.32 -9.95 -9.94
CA ASP A 70 11.69 -9.50 -9.69
C ASP A 70 11.68 -8.15 -8.98
N ILE A 71 10.77 -7.25 -9.37
CA ILE A 71 10.61 -5.96 -8.69
C ILE A 71 10.17 -6.15 -7.25
N GLU A 72 9.16 -6.99 -7.04
CA GLU A 72 8.67 -7.29 -5.71
C GLU A 72 9.79 -7.85 -4.81
N ARG A 73 10.63 -8.74 -5.33
CA ARG A 73 11.80 -9.28 -4.60
C ARG A 73 12.77 -8.18 -4.18
N VAL A 74 13.07 -7.24 -5.08
CA VAL A 74 13.98 -6.12 -4.77
C VAL A 74 13.37 -5.17 -3.72
N MET A 75 12.06 -4.90 -3.82
CA MET A 75 11.35 -4.10 -2.82
C MET A 75 11.36 -4.78 -1.45
N ILE A 76 11.11 -6.09 -1.38
CA ILE A 76 11.18 -6.85 -0.13
C ILE A 76 12.58 -6.74 0.48
N ALA A 77 13.64 -6.95 -0.31
CA ALA A 77 15.02 -6.85 0.16
C ALA A 77 15.35 -5.44 0.70
N TYR A 78 14.83 -4.39 0.05
CA TYR A 78 14.97 -3.01 0.52
C TYR A 78 14.26 -2.78 1.87
N LEU A 79 13.00 -3.24 1.99
CA LEU A 79 12.20 -3.10 3.21
C LEU A 79 12.81 -3.87 4.39
N GLU A 80 13.28 -5.10 4.16
CA GLU A 80 13.96 -5.91 5.17
C GLU A 80 15.25 -5.24 5.67
N LYS A 81 15.94 -4.49 4.81
CA LYS A 81 17.21 -3.84 5.14
C LYS A 81 17.03 -2.52 5.89
N TYR A 82 16.10 -1.67 5.48
CA TYR A 82 16.02 -0.27 5.97
C TYR A 82 14.79 0.05 6.80
N HIS A 83 13.67 -0.66 6.61
CA HIS A 83 12.38 -0.36 7.26
C HIS A 83 11.92 -1.46 8.22
N LEU A 84 12.84 -2.32 8.66
CA LEU A 84 12.50 -3.43 9.55
C LEU A 84 11.95 -2.98 10.89
N GLN A 85 12.44 -1.85 11.41
CA GLN A 85 11.96 -1.30 12.69
C GLN A 85 10.53 -0.78 12.57
N ASP A 86 10.23 0.02 11.53
CA ASP A 86 8.88 0.52 11.26
C ASP A 86 7.88 -0.64 11.13
N ILE A 87 8.30 -1.72 10.46
CA ILE A 87 7.50 -2.93 10.29
C ILE A 87 7.26 -3.64 11.64
N ARG A 88 8.27 -3.73 12.49
CA ARG A 88 8.10 -4.29 13.84
C ARG A 88 7.13 -3.47 14.68
N ASP A 89 7.22 -2.16 14.60
CA ASP A 89 6.36 -1.27 15.37
C ASP A 89 4.88 -1.40 14.94
N ILE A 90 4.64 -1.64 13.65
CA ILE A 90 3.30 -1.95 13.11
C ILE A 90 2.79 -3.33 13.57
N LEU A 91 3.69 -4.32 13.67
CA LEU A 91 3.36 -5.68 14.06
C LEU A 91 3.18 -5.85 15.58
N CYS A 92 3.78 -4.97 16.39
CA CYS A 92 3.85 -5.13 17.84
C CYS A 92 2.57 -4.60 18.53
N PRO A 93 1.97 -5.39 19.44
CA PRO A 93 0.72 -5.05 20.13
C PRO A 93 0.66 -3.76 20.97
N PRO A 94 1.74 -3.26 21.62
CA PRO A 94 1.61 -2.13 22.53
C PRO A 94 1.29 -0.81 21.81
N LEU A 95 1.51 -0.72 20.48
CA LEU A 95 1.04 0.40 19.66
C LEU A 95 -0.37 0.18 19.09
N THR A 96 -0.82 -1.07 18.96
CA THR A 96 -2.17 -1.41 18.49
C THR A 96 -3.08 -1.61 19.70
N LEU A 97 -3.56 -0.51 20.27
CA LEU A 97 -4.46 -0.50 21.44
C LEU A 97 -5.77 -1.28 21.24
N THR A 98 -6.03 -1.74 20.02
CA THR A 98 -7.20 -2.50 19.61
C THR A 98 -6.78 -3.62 18.67
N ASN A 99 -7.30 -4.83 18.89
CA ASN A 99 -7.16 -6.00 18.00
C ASN A 99 -7.86 -5.84 16.63
N ASP A 100 -8.23 -4.62 16.29
CA ASP A 100 -9.01 -4.27 15.12
C ASP A 100 -8.18 -4.43 13.85
N ASP A 101 -8.69 -5.29 12.97
CA ASP A 101 -8.09 -5.57 11.68
C ASP A 101 -8.51 -4.55 10.62
N THR A 102 -9.30 -3.52 10.95
CA THR A 102 -9.74 -2.47 10.04
C THR A 102 -8.87 -1.22 10.06
N ILE A 103 -7.90 -1.14 10.97
CA ILE A 103 -7.02 0.02 11.11
C ILE A 103 -5.98 0.04 9.99
N HIS A 104 -5.84 1.20 9.35
CA HIS A 104 -4.84 1.45 8.32
C HIS A 104 -3.53 1.95 8.94
N TYR A 105 -2.42 1.31 8.56
CA TYR A 105 -1.08 1.69 8.95
C TYR A 105 -0.33 2.28 7.75
N SER A 106 0.67 3.13 8.01
CA SER A 106 1.50 3.68 6.94
C SER A 106 2.98 3.60 7.25
N VAL A 107 3.77 3.20 6.27
CA VAL A 107 5.23 3.23 6.31
C VAL A 107 5.73 4.34 5.41
N PHE A 108 6.56 5.23 5.96
CA PHE A 108 7.15 6.33 5.22
C PHE A 108 8.44 5.88 4.55
N ILE A 109 8.52 6.03 3.24
CA ILE A 109 9.69 5.63 2.43
C ILE A 109 10.29 6.86 1.76
N ASP A 110 11.59 7.06 1.98
CA ASP A 110 12.37 8.07 1.29
C ASP A 110 12.69 7.60 -0.14
N VAL A 111 12.14 8.30 -1.12
CA VAL A 111 12.30 7.95 -2.54
C VAL A 111 13.72 8.22 -3.02
N SER A 112 14.37 9.29 -2.55
CA SER A 112 15.76 9.60 -2.90
C SER A 112 16.69 8.48 -2.42
N HIS A 113 16.46 7.95 -1.23
CA HIS A 113 17.23 6.82 -0.71
C HIS A 113 16.92 5.52 -1.48
N PHE A 114 15.64 5.24 -1.76
CA PHE A 114 15.23 4.07 -2.54
C PHE A 114 15.85 4.06 -3.95
N MET A 115 15.86 5.20 -4.63
CA MET A 115 16.50 5.37 -5.94
C MET A 115 18.01 5.17 -5.88
N SER A 116 18.65 5.57 -4.79
CA SER A 116 20.09 5.36 -4.61
C SER A 116 20.44 3.88 -4.45
N ALA A 117 19.52 3.09 -3.87
CA ALA A 117 19.67 1.63 -3.78
C ALA A 117 19.36 0.93 -5.10
N ASN A 118 18.30 1.34 -5.80
CA ASN A 118 17.86 0.74 -7.07
C ASN A 118 17.32 1.81 -8.03
N ILE A 119 18.19 2.34 -8.88
CA ILE A 119 17.83 3.46 -9.76
C ILE A 119 16.79 3.08 -10.82
N GLU A 120 16.87 1.87 -11.36
CA GLU A 120 15.95 1.39 -12.41
C GLU A 120 14.51 1.30 -11.90
N ILE A 121 14.30 0.63 -10.76
CA ILE A 121 12.98 0.47 -10.15
C ILE A 121 12.46 1.81 -9.63
N GLY A 122 13.34 2.65 -9.07
CA GLY A 122 12.97 3.99 -8.64
C GLY A 122 12.53 4.89 -9.79
N SER A 123 13.14 4.78 -10.97
CA SER A 123 12.70 5.52 -12.17
C SER A 123 11.31 5.07 -12.65
N ILE A 124 11.05 3.75 -12.62
CA ILE A 124 9.73 3.20 -12.94
C ILE A 124 8.69 3.68 -11.92
N LEU A 125 9.03 3.73 -10.63
CA LEU A 125 8.15 4.22 -9.55
C LEU A 125 7.66 5.64 -9.80
N LEU A 126 8.56 6.53 -10.24
CA LEU A 126 8.22 7.92 -10.53
C LEU A 126 7.33 8.06 -11.76
N SER A 127 7.50 7.19 -12.76
CA SER A 127 6.76 7.22 -14.01
C SER A 127 5.39 6.56 -13.91
N TYR A 128 5.23 5.54 -13.07
CA TYR A 128 4.01 4.73 -12.96
C TYR A 128 3.66 4.36 -11.51
N PRO A 129 3.35 5.36 -10.66
CA PRO A 129 3.01 5.14 -9.25
C PRO A 129 1.77 4.27 -9.06
N THR A 130 0.75 4.41 -9.91
CA THR A 130 -0.55 3.70 -9.78
C THR A 130 -0.39 2.19 -9.80
N GLU A 131 0.52 1.68 -10.62
CA GLU A 131 0.76 0.24 -10.76
C GLU A 131 1.81 -0.26 -9.77
N LEU A 132 2.82 0.57 -9.49
CA LEU A 132 3.97 0.15 -8.69
C LEU A 132 3.74 0.25 -7.18
N ILE A 133 2.93 1.19 -6.70
CA ILE A 133 2.58 1.32 -5.28
C ILE A 133 1.88 0.05 -4.76
N PRO A 134 0.87 -0.52 -5.45
CA PRO A 134 0.27 -1.79 -5.03
C PRO A 134 1.27 -2.95 -4.96
N ILE A 135 2.23 -3.03 -5.89
CA ILE A 135 3.31 -4.04 -5.82
C ILE A 135 4.15 -3.83 -4.56
N PHE A 136 4.44 -2.57 -4.21
CA PHE A 136 5.19 -2.22 -3.01
C PHE A 136 4.42 -2.53 -1.71
N GLU A 137 3.12 -2.28 -1.67
CA GLU A 137 2.27 -2.65 -0.53
C GLU A 137 2.19 -4.16 -0.34
N ARG A 138 2.10 -4.94 -1.43
CA ARG A 138 2.19 -6.41 -1.35
C ARG A 138 3.56 -6.89 -0.88
N ALA A 139 4.64 -6.27 -1.36
CA ALA A 139 5.99 -6.52 -0.87
C ALA A 139 6.08 -6.29 0.64
N LEU A 140 5.44 -5.23 1.16
CA LEU A 140 5.40 -4.91 2.58
C LEU A 140 4.68 -5.96 3.42
N ILE A 141 3.54 -6.46 2.95
CA ILE A 141 2.82 -7.58 3.59
C ILE A 141 3.68 -8.85 3.58
N LYS A 142 4.36 -9.15 2.47
CA LYS A 142 5.29 -10.29 2.39
C LYS A 142 6.48 -10.13 3.33
N THR A 143 7.03 -8.92 3.48
CA THR A 143 8.09 -8.63 4.43
C THR A 143 7.62 -8.87 5.87
N GLN A 144 6.41 -8.43 6.22
CA GLN A 144 5.80 -8.73 7.52
C GLN A 144 5.69 -10.24 7.75
N GLN A 145 5.14 -10.97 6.79
CA GLN A 145 5.00 -12.44 6.89
C GLN A 145 6.35 -13.12 7.10
N ARG A 146 7.37 -12.77 6.31
CA ARG A 146 8.74 -13.28 6.47
C ARG A 146 9.33 -12.92 7.83
N HIS A 147 9.02 -11.73 8.35
CA HIS A 147 9.48 -11.32 9.66
C HIS A 147 8.89 -12.21 10.76
N ILE A 148 7.57 -12.43 10.73
CA ILE A 148 6.85 -13.29 11.67
C ILE A 148 7.36 -14.74 11.58
N GLU A 149 7.59 -15.25 10.37
CA GLU A 149 8.11 -16.61 10.15
C GLU A 149 9.54 -16.80 10.68
N LYS A 150 10.39 -15.77 10.63
CA LYS A 150 11.75 -15.79 11.18
C LYS A 150 11.77 -15.73 12.72
N GLN A 151 10.69 -15.31 13.38
CA GLN A 151 10.62 -15.21 14.85
C GLN A 151 10.06 -16.52 15.43
N GLU A 152 10.91 -17.33 16.07
CA GLU A 152 10.49 -18.61 16.66
C GLU A 152 9.84 -18.44 18.05
N VAL A 153 10.32 -17.48 18.85
CA VAL A 153 9.98 -17.37 20.28
C VAL A 153 8.83 -16.38 20.56
N MET A 154 8.67 -15.35 19.72
CA MET A 154 7.71 -14.26 19.92
C MET A 154 6.60 -14.24 18.84
N LYS A 155 6.41 -15.36 18.13
CA LYS A 155 5.50 -15.43 16.98
C LYS A 155 4.05 -15.08 17.35
N GLU A 156 3.61 -15.51 18.52
CA GLU A 156 2.24 -15.28 19.03
C GLU A 156 1.97 -13.81 19.38
N GLN A 157 3.02 -13.01 19.55
CA GLN A 157 2.89 -11.59 19.84
C GLN A 157 2.71 -10.75 18.57
N PHE A 158 3.07 -11.27 17.39
CA PHE A 158 2.96 -10.52 16.14
C PHE A 158 1.69 -10.90 15.37
N LYS A 159 0.85 -9.91 15.08
CA LYS A 159 -0.33 -10.08 14.23
C LYS A 159 -0.06 -9.45 12.86
N LEU A 160 -0.25 -10.23 11.79
CA LEU A 160 -0.11 -9.73 10.42
C LEU A 160 -1.14 -8.62 10.14
N LYS A 161 -0.69 -7.49 9.59
CA LYS A 161 -1.56 -6.36 9.21
C LYS A 161 -1.68 -6.27 7.70
N THR A 162 -2.92 -6.29 7.21
CA THR A 162 -3.23 -6.28 5.78
C THR A 162 -3.45 -4.87 5.22
N PHE A 163 -4.03 -3.95 6.01
CA PHE A 163 -4.22 -2.56 5.62
C PHE A 163 -2.98 -1.72 5.93
N VAL A 164 -1.93 -1.90 5.12
CA VAL A 164 -0.70 -1.12 5.24
C VAL A 164 -0.42 -0.38 3.94
N HIS A 165 -0.11 0.90 4.07
CA HIS A 165 0.11 1.80 2.95
C HIS A 165 1.54 2.32 2.91
N VAL A 166 2.10 2.36 1.71
CA VAL A 166 3.39 2.98 1.48
C VAL A 166 3.19 4.47 1.22
N ARG A 167 3.78 5.32 2.05
CA ARG A 167 3.79 6.78 1.88
C ARG A 167 5.16 7.24 1.44
N LEU A 168 5.23 7.73 0.21
CA LEU A 168 6.48 8.20 -0.37
C LEU A 168 6.75 9.66 0.03
N HIS A 169 8.00 9.94 0.41
CA HIS A 169 8.47 11.30 0.67
C HIS A 169 9.87 11.53 0.11
N THR A 170 10.34 12.77 0.15
CA THR A 170 11.66 13.18 -0.37
C THR A 170 11.88 12.75 -1.83
N LEU A 171 11.13 13.35 -2.75
CA LEU A 171 11.37 13.15 -4.17
C LEU A 171 12.68 13.83 -4.62
N PRO A 172 13.37 13.29 -5.63
CA PRO A 172 14.58 13.90 -6.16
C PRO A 172 14.31 15.30 -6.75
N GLN A 173 15.29 16.18 -6.62
CA GLN A 173 15.25 17.55 -7.15
C GLN A 173 15.53 17.54 -8.67
N CYS A 174 14.52 17.16 -9.45
CA CYS A 174 14.56 17.18 -10.92
C CYS A 174 13.38 18.00 -11.45
N SER A 175 13.53 18.67 -12.59
CA SER A 175 12.46 19.51 -13.19
C SER A 175 11.20 18.72 -13.60
N GLU A 176 11.39 17.42 -13.81
CA GLU A 176 10.39 16.43 -14.16
C GLU A 176 9.50 16.11 -12.96
N VAL A 177 10.10 16.03 -11.77
CA VAL A 177 9.44 15.56 -10.55
C VAL A 177 9.11 16.72 -9.61
N THR A 178 10.07 17.60 -9.36
CA THR A 178 9.93 18.74 -8.44
C THR A 178 9.52 19.99 -9.21
N LYS A 179 8.27 20.41 -8.97
CA LYS A 179 7.62 21.58 -9.56
C LYS A 179 7.62 22.73 -8.56
N THR A 180 8.21 23.87 -8.96
CA THR A 180 8.34 25.05 -8.10
C THR A 180 7.01 25.75 -7.84
N SER A 181 6.05 25.62 -8.76
CA SER A 181 4.73 26.24 -8.67
C SER A 181 3.68 25.40 -9.38
N VAL A 182 2.41 25.52 -8.96
CA VAL A 182 1.26 24.89 -9.62
C VAL A 182 1.18 25.23 -11.12
N ARG A 183 1.63 26.43 -11.54
CA ARG A 183 1.69 26.82 -12.96
C ARG A 183 2.60 25.93 -13.80
N SER A 184 3.61 25.31 -13.18
CA SER A 184 4.57 24.46 -13.88
C SER A 184 4.06 23.03 -14.11
N VAL A 185 2.91 22.66 -13.52
CA VAL A 185 2.27 21.36 -13.75
C VAL A 185 1.64 21.34 -15.14
N ARG A 186 1.94 20.31 -15.92
CA ARG A 186 1.50 20.14 -17.32
C ARG A 186 0.71 18.84 -17.51
N SER A 187 0.08 18.69 -18.67
CA SER A 187 -0.60 17.45 -19.05
C SER A 187 0.32 16.23 -19.11
N CYS A 188 1.62 16.43 -19.36
CA CYS A 188 2.61 15.35 -19.32
C CYS A 188 2.88 14.80 -17.91
N ASP A 189 2.54 15.55 -16.86
CA ASP A 189 2.69 15.13 -15.47
C ASP A 189 1.50 14.27 -14.99
N ALA A 190 0.50 14.04 -15.85
CA ALA A 190 -0.62 13.16 -15.55
C ALA A 190 -0.12 11.73 -15.28
N ASN A 191 -0.66 11.10 -14.24
CA ASN A 191 -0.31 9.75 -13.78
C ASN A 191 1.17 9.56 -13.39
N ARG A 192 1.90 10.65 -13.09
CA ARG A 192 3.28 10.62 -12.59
C ARG A 192 3.35 11.17 -11.18
N LEU A 193 4.41 10.79 -10.46
CA LEU A 193 4.72 11.38 -9.16
C LEU A 193 5.37 12.74 -9.35
N ILE A 194 4.78 13.78 -8.73
CA ILE A 194 5.33 15.14 -8.70
C ILE A 194 5.32 15.68 -7.27
N SER A 195 6.34 16.49 -6.94
CA SER A 195 6.39 17.32 -5.74
C SER A 195 6.02 18.74 -6.13
N VAL A 196 5.05 19.33 -5.44
CA VAL A 196 4.62 20.71 -5.68
C VAL A 196 4.77 21.51 -4.40
N SER A 197 5.47 22.64 -4.48
CA SER A 197 5.57 23.59 -3.36
C SER A 197 4.46 24.64 -3.43
N GLY A 198 3.84 24.95 -2.29
CA GLY A 198 2.78 25.95 -2.22
C GLY A 198 2.33 26.27 -0.79
N THR A 199 1.53 27.32 -0.64
CA THR A 199 0.95 27.74 0.64
C THR A 199 -0.47 27.21 0.77
N VAL A 200 -0.80 26.60 1.91
CA VAL A 200 -2.15 26.15 2.21
C VAL A 200 -3.00 27.36 2.61
N ILE A 201 -3.94 27.77 1.75
CA ILE A 201 -4.81 28.94 1.97
C ILE A 201 -6.19 28.59 2.53
N LYS A 202 -6.65 27.35 2.33
CA LYS A 202 -7.97 26.89 2.75
C LYS A 202 -7.96 25.39 2.99
N THR A 203 -8.52 24.97 4.10
CA THR A 203 -8.84 23.57 4.41
C THR A 203 -10.34 23.35 4.27
N GLY A 204 -10.73 22.20 3.72
CA GLY A 204 -12.13 21.78 3.62
C GLY A 204 -12.60 21.06 4.88
N PRO A 205 -13.92 20.87 5.06
CA PRO A 205 -14.44 20.01 6.13
C PRO A 205 -14.05 18.55 5.89
N ILE A 206 -13.91 17.78 6.97
CA ILE A 206 -13.72 16.33 6.90
C ILE A 206 -14.99 15.70 6.33
N LYS A 207 -14.83 14.82 5.33
CA LYS A 207 -15.92 14.06 4.71
C LYS A 207 -15.66 12.57 4.87
N MET A 208 -16.68 11.83 5.29
CA MET A 208 -16.65 10.36 5.27
C MET A 208 -16.76 9.89 3.81
N LEU A 209 -15.83 9.03 3.38
CA LEU A 209 -15.86 8.40 2.06
C LEU A 209 -16.24 6.92 2.21
N GLU A 210 -17.02 6.42 1.26
CA GLU A 210 -17.34 5.00 1.20
C GLU A 210 -16.12 4.21 0.71
N TYR A 211 -15.67 3.24 1.51
CA TYR A 211 -14.55 2.38 1.15
C TYR A 211 -14.98 1.18 0.30
N LYS A 212 -16.03 0.47 0.72
CA LYS A 212 -16.53 -0.73 0.03
C LYS A 212 -18.04 -0.83 0.20
N LYS A 213 -18.73 -1.19 -0.88
CA LYS A 213 -20.16 -1.51 -0.89
C LYS A 213 -20.39 -2.94 -1.34
N ILE A 214 -21.18 -3.69 -0.58
CA ILE A 214 -21.57 -5.06 -0.92
C ILE A 214 -23.02 -5.01 -1.40
N TYR A 215 -23.24 -5.46 -2.64
CA TYR A 215 -24.56 -5.53 -3.24
C TYR A 215 -25.03 -6.98 -3.19
N ILE A 216 -26.20 -7.21 -2.61
CA ILE A 216 -26.83 -8.53 -2.56
C ILE A 216 -28.08 -8.45 -3.44
N CYS A 217 -28.13 -9.29 -4.47
CA CYS A 217 -29.32 -9.43 -5.30
C CYS A 217 -30.41 -10.09 -4.47
N LYS A 218 -31.63 -9.57 -4.57
CA LYS A 218 -32.83 -10.19 -4.01
C LYS A 218 -33.51 -11.05 -5.05
#